data_AF-A0A7M7H985-F1
#
_entry.id   AF-A0A7M7H985-F1
#
_cell.length_a   1.000
_cell.length_b   1.000
_cell.length_c   1.000
_cell.angle_alpha   90.00
_cell.angle_beta   90.00
_cell.angle_gamma   90.00
#
_symmetry.space_group_name_H-M   'P 1'
#
loop_
_entity.id
_entity.type
_entity.pdbx_description
1 polymer ?
#
loop_
_entity_poly.entity_id
_entity_poly.type
_entity_poly.pdbx_seq_one_letter_code
_entity_poly.pdbx_strand_id
1 'polypeptide(L)'
;MEKLQLHKVSLKLVKEIKYLGVTLKNRLNWGKHIKDKCEKAIGTFWAYRRAFGNPWGPEPDKVRWLYDAIIKPRLTHGALVWGHKCELKTLTGALDRVQRLVMGGITGSMRTTPTVVMEKLLELPPLGKIIRSNACRTFCRIAESLNCSNFEDAALPERVMPLMEEIGCDRMANRIYFSKPFSIVILERKEWKTGSHELLENSVVWFTDGSKNENSVGAGAWEKGDAQEIVCSLDHHATVFQAEIRAITEAAKWLLKRGTGQRTVSFCSDSRAVLMALDSISISSKEVLRCRQALESLAKHNAVRLV
;
A
#
# COMPACT_ATOMS: atom_id res chain seq x y z
N MET A 1 -7.17 38.18 28.87
CA MET A 1 -7.08 36.87 28.20
C MET A 1 -8.26 36.04 28.68
N GLU A 2 -9.23 35.79 27.80
CA GLU A 2 -10.37 34.93 28.13
C GLU A 2 -9.88 33.52 28.47
N LYS A 3 -10.39 32.96 29.57
CA LYS A 3 -10.07 31.58 29.96
C LYS A 3 -10.75 30.66 28.96
N LEU A 4 -9.98 29.88 28.21
CA LEU A 4 -10.51 28.79 27.38
C LEU A 4 -11.36 27.87 28.26
N GLN A 5 -12.63 27.71 27.93
CA GLN A 5 -13.55 26.81 28.61
C GLN A 5 -14.15 25.82 27.60
N LEU A 6 -14.21 24.55 27.99
CA LEU A 6 -14.89 23.50 27.22
C LEU A 6 -15.91 22.84 28.14
N HIS A 7 -17.19 22.84 27.76
CA HIS A 7 -18.29 22.33 28.61
C HIS A 7 -18.26 22.90 30.04
N LYS A 8 -18.00 24.21 30.19
CA LYS A 8 -17.86 24.92 31.48
C LYS A 8 -16.65 24.49 32.34
N VAL A 9 -15.74 23.69 31.80
CA VAL A 9 -14.46 23.33 32.44
C VAL A 9 -13.37 24.29 31.96
N SER A 10 -12.70 24.99 32.88
CA SER A 10 -11.57 25.86 32.54
C SER A 10 -10.37 25.03 32.09
N LEU A 11 -9.91 25.26 30.86
CA LEU A 11 -8.76 24.60 30.27
C LEU A 11 -7.47 25.35 30.61
N LYS A 12 -6.47 24.62 31.08
CA LYS A 12 -5.11 25.13 31.27
C LYS A 12 -4.32 24.98 29.96
N LEU A 13 -3.78 26.08 29.45
CA LEU A 13 -2.86 26.04 28.33
C LEU A 13 -1.54 25.38 28.80
N VAL A 14 -1.21 24.23 28.23
CA VAL A 14 0.04 23.50 28.49
C VAL A 14 0.89 23.43 27.23
N LYS A 15 2.22 23.51 27.39
CA LYS A 15 3.17 23.41 26.26
C LYS A 15 3.29 21.98 25.72
N GLU A 16 2.93 20.99 26.53
CA GLU A 16 3.04 19.57 26.25
C GLU A 16 1.88 18.82 26.92
N ILE A 17 1.26 17.90 26.18
CA ILE A 17 0.20 17.04 26.69
C ILE A 17 0.39 15.63 26.15
N LYS A 18 0.00 14.62 26.94
CA LYS A 18 0.03 13.22 26.51
C LYS A 18 -1.39 12.72 26.30
N TYR A 19 -1.65 12.17 25.12
CA TYR A 19 -2.95 11.62 24.76
C TYR A 19 -2.77 10.25 24.10
N LEU A 20 -3.44 9.21 24.63
CA LEU A 20 -3.35 7.82 24.15
C LEU A 20 -1.91 7.31 23.92
N GLY A 21 -0.98 7.73 24.78
CA GLY A 21 0.43 7.34 24.68
C GLY A 21 1.26 8.16 23.68
N VAL A 22 0.67 9.16 23.03
CA VAL A 22 1.34 10.10 22.11
C VAL A 22 1.57 11.44 22.81
N THR A 23 2.80 11.93 22.78
CA THR A 23 3.16 13.24 23.37
C THR A 23 3.05 14.34 22.32
N LEU A 24 2.10 15.26 22.53
CA LEU A 24 1.82 16.40 21.68
C LEU A 24 2.51 17.65 22.26
N LYS A 25 3.24 18.38 21.41
CA LYS A 25 3.80 19.70 21.73
C LYS A 25 3.10 20.77 20.89
N ASN A 26 3.13 22.01 21.37
CA ASN A 26 2.57 23.18 20.66
C ASN A 26 2.96 23.30 19.17
N ARG A 27 4.19 22.89 18.80
CA ARG A 27 4.70 22.94 17.41
C ARG A 27 4.68 21.59 16.69
N LEU A 28 4.16 20.53 17.31
CA LEU A 28 4.12 19.17 16.76
C LEU A 28 5.47 18.75 16.12
N ASN A 29 6.58 19.00 16.81
CA ASN A 29 7.93 18.70 16.31
C ASN A 29 8.35 17.23 16.50
N TRP A 30 7.60 16.46 17.31
CA TRP A 30 7.72 15.02 17.57
C TRP A 30 9.07 14.50 18.11
N GLY A 31 10.15 15.29 18.10
CA GLY A 31 11.47 14.84 18.50
C GLY A 31 11.55 14.33 19.94
N LYS A 32 10.89 15.03 20.89
CA LYS A 32 10.80 14.54 22.28
C LYS A 32 10.05 13.21 22.36
N HIS A 33 8.89 13.12 21.70
CA HIS A 33 8.09 11.90 21.66
C HIS A 33 8.88 10.70 21.12
N ILE A 34 9.60 10.88 20.02
CA ILE A 34 10.44 9.83 19.40
C ILE A 34 11.56 9.43 20.35
N LYS A 35 12.26 10.40 20.95
CA LYS A 35 13.35 10.14 21.91
C LYS A 35 12.85 9.35 23.13
N ASP A 36 11.76 9.79 23.76
CA ASP A 36 11.16 9.13 24.92
C ASP A 36 10.74 7.67 24.59
N LYS A 37 10.24 7.44 23.37
CA LYS A 37 9.92 6.10 22.88
C LYS A 37 11.17 5.23 22.70
N CYS A 38 12.21 5.77 22.08
CA CYS A 38 13.48 5.07 21.88
C CYS A 38 14.16 4.72 23.21
N GLU A 39 14.19 5.64 24.17
CA GLU A 39 14.75 5.40 25.50
C GLU A 39 14.03 4.27 26.22
N LYS A 40 12.70 4.24 26.13
CA LYS A 40 11.90 3.14 26.68
C LYS A 40 12.15 1.81 25.98
N ALA A 41 12.32 1.81 24.65
CA ALA A 41 12.66 0.61 23.90
C ALA A 41 14.05 0.07 24.29
N ILE A 42 15.05 0.96 24.40
CA ILE A 42 16.40 0.63 24.87
C ILE A 42 16.35 0.09 26.30
N GLY A 43 15.58 0.72 27.19
CA GLY A 43 15.36 0.25 28.55
C GLY A 43 14.75 -1.16 28.60
N THR A 44 13.79 -1.45 27.72
CA THR A 44 13.17 -2.78 27.58
C THR A 44 14.21 -3.82 27.13
N PHE A 45 15.02 -3.50 26.13
CA PHE A 45 16.10 -4.37 25.66
C PHE A 45 17.12 -4.68 26.76
N TRP A 46 17.57 -3.67 27.51
CA TRP A 46 18.53 -3.89 28.60
C TRP A 46 17.91 -4.63 29.79
N ALA A 47 16.64 -4.40 30.10
CA ALA A 47 15.94 -5.14 31.14
C ALA A 47 15.90 -6.64 30.79
N TYR A 48 15.56 -6.97 29.55
CA TYR A 48 15.61 -8.35 29.06
C TYR A 48 17.03 -8.92 29.09
N ARG A 49 18.03 -8.20 28.57
CA ARG A 49 19.42 -8.68 28.54
C ARG A 49 19.99 -8.92 29.94
N ARG A 50 19.63 -8.10 30.94
CA ARG A 50 20.05 -8.27 32.33
C ARG A 50 19.50 -9.54 33.00
N ALA A 51 18.44 -10.13 32.45
CA ALA A 51 17.92 -11.40 32.96
C ALA A 51 18.86 -12.58 32.64
N PHE A 52 19.84 -12.41 31.75
CA PHE A 52 20.80 -13.42 31.35
C PHE A 52 22.19 -13.10 31.89
N GLY A 53 22.93 -14.14 32.30
CA GLY A 53 24.31 -14.02 32.76
C GLY A 53 25.29 -13.64 31.65
N ASN A 54 26.45 -13.11 32.05
CA ASN A 54 27.52 -12.68 31.14
C ASN A 54 28.05 -13.76 30.16
N PRO A 55 28.17 -15.06 30.53
CA PRO A 55 28.74 -16.06 29.63
C PRO A 55 27.79 -16.62 28.56
N TRP A 56 26.47 -16.54 28.76
CA TRP A 56 25.51 -17.22 27.89
C TRP A 56 24.66 -16.28 27.04
N GLY A 57 24.45 -15.03 27.50
CA GLY A 57 23.65 -14.04 26.77
C GLY A 57 22.22 -14.51 26.44
N PRO A 58 21.41 -13.65 25.81
CA PRO A 58 20.14 -14.08 25.25
C PRO A 58 20.35 -14.76 23.90
N GLU A 59 19.59 -15.83 23.67
CA GLU A 59 19.58 -16.55 22.39
C GLU A 59 19.06 -15.64 21.24
N PRO A 60 19.70 -15.65 20.05
CA PRO A 60 19.36 -14.76 18.93
C PRO A 60 17.86 -14.72 18.58
N ASP A 61 17.22 -15.89 18.53
CA ASP A 61 15.80 -16.01 18.19
C ASP A 61 14.90 -15.34 19.22
N LYS A 62 15.28 -15.39 20.50
CA LYS A 62 14.53 -14.74 21.58
C LYS A 62 14.71 -13.22 21.54
N VAL A 63 15.88 -12.73 21.16
CA VAL A 63 16.11 -11.29 20.92
C VAL A 63 15.31 -10.81 19.71
N ARG A 64 15.28 -11.60 18.63
CA ARG A 64 14.45 -11.32 17.45
C ARG A 64 12.97 -11.28 17.80
N TRP A 65 12.49 -12.23 18.60
CA TRP A 65 11.12 -12.23 19.11
C TRP A 65 10.82 -10.99 19.97
N LEU A 66 11.71 -10.63 20.90
CA LEU A 66 11.56 -9.41 21.70
C LEU A 66 11.44 -8.16 20.81
N TYR A 67 12.23 -8.10 19.74
CA TYR A 67 12.16 -7.01 18.80
C TYR A 67 10.80 -6.95 18.09
N ASP A 68 10.39 -8.06 17.49
CA ASP A 68 9.18 -8.13 16.67
C ASP A 68 7.90 -7.99 17.49
N ALA A 69 7.86 -8.59 18.68
CA ALA A 69 6.65 -8.66 19.51
C ALA A 69 6.50 -7.49 20.49
N ILE A 70 7.60 -6.84 20.92
CA ILE A 70 7.55 -5.84 22.00
C ILE A 70 8.13 -4.49 21.56
N ILE A 71 9.38 -4.47 21.09
CA ILE A 71 10.06 -3.20 20.77
C ILE A 71 9.42 -2.53 19.56
N LYS A 72 9.23 -3.27 18.47
CA LYS A 72 8.67 -2.75 17.21
C LYS A 72 7.25 -2.21 17.40
N PRO A 73 6.28 -2.93 18.00
CA PRO A 73 4.93 -2.40 18.25
C PRO A 73 4.92 -1.13 19.12
N ARG A 74 5.79 -1.08 20.14
CA ARG A 74 5.94 0.13 20.98
C ARG A 74 6.39 1.34 20.16
N LEU A 75 7.35 1.12 19.26
CA LEU A 75 7.88 2.17 18.42
C LEU A 75 6.88 2.57 17.34
N THR A 76 6.14 1.64 16.73
CA THR A 76 5.13 1.94 15.69
C THR A 76 3.80 2.50 16.24
N HIS A 77 3.54 2.42 17.56
CA HIS A 77 2.30 2.95 18.15
C HIS A 77 2.02 4.42 17.75
N GLY A 78 0.84 4.70 17.21
CA GLY A 78 0.46 6.05 16.76
C GLY A 78 1.29 6.58 15.57
N ALA A 79 2.00 5.72 14.83
CA ALA A 79 2.82 6.11 13.68
C ALA A 79 2.04 6.90 12.63
N LEU A 80 0.73 6.70 12.51
CA LEU A 80 -0.14 7.52 11.66
C LEU A 80 0.01 9.04 11.93
N VAL A 81 0.22 9.43 13.19
CA VAL A 81 0.26 10.84 13.59
C VAL A 81 1.65 11.45 13.41
N TRP A 82 2.71 10.71 13.73
CA TRP A 82 4.09 11.25 13.81
C TRP A 82 5.09 10.61 12.84
N GLY A 83 4.74 9.50 12.18
CA GLY A 83 5.63 8.70 11.33
C GLY A 83 6.15 9.43 10.10
N HIS A 84 5.41 10.42 9.59
CA HIS A 84 5.87 11.31 8.50
C HIS A 84 7.17 12.05 8.86
N LYS A 85 7.48 12.26 10.15
CA LYS A 85 8.74 12.89 10.58
C LYS A 85 9.96 11.97 10.47
N CYS A 86 9.78 10.69 10.18
CA CYS A 86 10.90 9.78 9.89
C CYS A 86 11.60 10.07 8.55
N GLU A 87 11.19 11.10 7.80
CA GLU A 87 11.97 11.68 6.69
C GLU A 87 13.20 12.46 7.16
N LEU A 88 13.13 13.03 8.36
CA LEU A 88 14.19 13.88 8.90
C LEU A 88 15.29 13.00 9.49
N LYS A 89 16.48 13.03 8.88
CA LYS A 89 17.66 12.27 9.33
C LYS A 89 18.00 12.49 10.82
N THR A 90 17.76 13.69 11.33
CA THR A 90 17.98 14.04 12.73
C THR A 90 17.11 13.22 13.70
N LEU A 91 15.92 12.82 13.26
CA LEU A 91 14.98 12.03 14.06
C LEU A 91 15.16 10.52 13.84
N THR A 92 15.61 10.09 12.65
CA THR A 92 15.89 8.68 12.39
C THR A 92 17.10 8.16 13.15
N GLY A 93 18.12 8.99 13.41
CA GLY A 93 19.31 8.55 14.14
C GLY A 93 19.03 7.94 15.52
N ALA A 94 17.98 8.40 16.21
CA ALA A 94 17.55 7.80 17.47
C ALA A 94 16.91 6.41 17.27
N LEU A 95 16.15 6.22 16.19
CA LEU A 95 15.55 4.94 15.81
C LEU A 95 16.62 3.94 15.34
N ASP A 96 17.56 4.41 14.52
CA ASP A 96 18.68 3.61 14.00
C ASP A 96 19.55 3.09 15.14
N ARG A 97 19.74 3.89 16.20
CA ARG A 97 20.42 3.45 17.42
C ARG A 97 19.70 2.30 18.12
N VAL A 98 18.36 2.33 18.18
CA VAL A 98 17.57 1.23 18.76
C VAL A 98 17.70 -0.03 17.90
N GLN A 99 17.50 0.10 16.59
CA GLN A 99 17.58 -1.03 15.66
C GLN A 99 19.00 -1.65 15.69
N ARG A 100 20.04 -0.83 15.62
CA ARG A 100 21.44 -1.30 15.70
C ARG A 100 21.73 -2.04 17.01
N LEU A 101 21.22 -1.54 18.14
CA LEU A 101 21.39 -2.21 19.44
C LEU A 101 20.77 -3.61 19.43
N VAL A 102 19.55 -3.73 18.90
CA VAL A 102 18.85 -5.01 18.78
C VAL A 102 19.58 -5.95 17.82
N MET A 103 19.94 -5.47 16.64
CA MET A 103 20.64 -6.30 15.64
C MET A 103 21.97 -6.83 16.17
N GLY A 104 22.75 -6.00 16.87
CA GLY A 104 23.97 -6.46 17.54
C GLY A 104 23.70 -7.46 18.67
N GLY A 105 22.54 -7.38 19.32
CA GLY A 105 22.08 -8.38 20.29
C GLY A 105 21.71 -9.73 19.66
N ILE A 106 21.22 -9.72 18.41
CA ILE A 106 20.89 -10.94 17.65
C ILE A 106 22.16 -11.57 17.07
N THR A 107 22.99 -10.76 16.41
CA THR A 107 24.15 -11.26 15.63
C THR A 107 25.41 -11.48 16.47
N GLY A 108 25.50 -10.86 17.65
CA GLY A 108 26.75 -10.77 18.40
C GLY A 108 27.85 -9.98 17.67
N SER A 109 27.50 -9.20 16.64
CA SER A 109 28.48 -8.52 15.79
C SER A 109 29.31 -7.47 16.52
N MET A 110 30.53 -7.23 16.01
CA MET A 110 31.41 -6.18 16.50
C MET A 110 30.77 -4.79 16.37
N ARG A 111 31.17 -3.86 17.25
CA ARG A 111 30.70 -2.47 17.21
C ARG A 111 31.03 -1.74 15.90
N THR A 112 32.02 -2.22 15.16
CA THR A 112 32.47 -1.68 13.85
C THR A 112 31.67 -2.25 12.67
N THR A 113 30.87 -3.30 12.85
CA THR A 113 30.08 -3.91 11.76
C THR A 113 29.10 -2.89 11.18
N PRO A 114 29.09 -2.64 9.86
CA PRO A 114 28.18 -1.68 9.23
C PRO A 114 26.71 -2.04 9.45
N THR A 115 25.86 -1.03 9.74
CA THR A 115 24.42 -1.24 9.99
C THR A 115 23.72 -1.90 8.82
N VAL A 116 24.00 -1.46 7.60
CA VAL A 116 23.38 -1.96 6.37
C VAL A 116 23.63 -3.47 6.17
N VAL A 117 24.81 -3.96 6.57
CA VAL A 117 25.14 -5.38 6.49
C VAL A 117 24.27 -6.19 7.44
N MET A 118 24.08 -5.73 8.69
CA MET A 118 23.19 -6.38 9.64
C MET A 118 21.72 -6.34 9.22
N GLU A 119 21.27 -5.21 8.65
CA GLU A 119 19.92 -5.07 8.10
C GLU A 119 19.65 -6.09 7.00
N LYS A 120 20.62 -6.28 6.09
CA LYS A 120 20.48 -7.25 5.01
C LYS A 120 20.53 -8.69 5.52
N LEU A 121 21.45 -9.00 6.44
CA LEU A 121 21.62 -10.33 7.04
C LEU A 121 20.37 -10.80 7.79
N LEU A 122 19.72 -9.88 8.53
CA LEU A 122 18.55 -10.19 9.35
C LEU A 122 17.22 -9.96 8.62
N GLU A 123 17.27 -9.54 7.35
CA GLU A 123 16.11 -9.14 6.55
C GLU A 123 15.25 -8.07 7.25
N LEU A 124 15.93 -7.09 7.88
CA LEU A 124 15.30 -6.00 8.61
C LEU A 124 15.46 -4.69 7.85
N PRO A 125 14.37 -4.11 7.31
CA PRO A 125 14.42 -2.76 6.76
C PRO A 125 14.78 -1.73 7.85
N PRO A 126 15.33 -0.56 7.48
CA PRO A 126 15.53 0.56 8.40
C PRO A 126 14.25 0.88 9.19
N LEU A 127 14.37 1.07 10.51
CA LEU A 127 13.22 1.23 11.41
C LEU A 127 12.31 2.41 11.02
N GLY A 128 12.90 3.50 10.52
CA GLY A 128 12.15 4.64 10.00
C GLY A 128 11.20 4.23 8.86
N LYS A 129 11.63 3.35 7.96
CA LYS A 129 10.79 2.79 6.88
C LYS A 129 9.69 1.91 7.42
N ILE A 130 9.98 1.08 8.43
CA ILE A 130 8.96 0.23 9.09
C ILE A 130 7.86 1.09 9.72
N ILE A 131 8.22 2.18 10.41
CA ILE A 131 7.27 3.11 11.02
C ILE A 131 6.39 3.79 9.96
N ARG A 132 6.99 4.28 8.88
CA ARG A 132 6.26 4.86 7.74
C ARG A 132 5.30 3.85 7.12
N SER A 133 5.75 2.62 6.92
CA SER A 133 4.91 1.54 6.40
C SER A 133 3.74 1.20 7.31
N ASN A 134 3.96 1.18 8.63
CA ASN A 134 2.88 0.99 9.59
C ASN A 134 1.87 2.15 9.57
N ALA A 135 2.33 3.40 9.40
CA ALA A 135 1.46 4.55 9.24
C ALA A 135 0.54 4.41 8.01
N CYS A 136 1.09 4.01 6.85
CA CYS A 136 0.31 3.76 5.63
C CYS A 136 -0.72 2.66 5.80
N ARG A 137 -0.33 1.51 6.36
CA ARG A 137 -1.26 0.39 6.59
C ARG A 137 -2.40 0.80 7.51
N THR A 138 -2.08 1.55 8.57
CA THR A 138 -3.07 2.06 9.52
C THR A 138 -4.04 3.01 8.81
N PHE A 139 -3.53 3.91 7.98
CA PHE A 139 -4.36 4.81 7.18
C PHE A 139 -5.28 4.04 6.22
N CYS A 140 -4.75 3.11 5.43
CA CYS A 140 -5.54 2.33 4.47
C CYS A 140 -6.68 1.57 5.16
N ARG A 141 -6.39 0.91 6.29
CA ARG A 141 -7.38 0.19 7.10
C ARG A 141 -8.50 1.11 7.61
N ILE A 142 -8.14 2.31 8.09
CA ILE A 142 -9.14 3.29 8.55
C ILE A 142 -9.97 3.79 7.38
N ALA A 143 -9.32 4.12 6.25
CA ALA A 143 -9.97 4.59 5.05
C ALA A 143 -10.98 3.58 4.49
N GLU A 144 -10.64 2.29 4.50
CA GLU A 144 -11.55 1.19 4.16
C GLU A 144 -12.73 1.09 5.14
N SER A 145 -12.46 1.14 6.45
CA SER A 145 -13.52 1.02 7.46
C SER A 145 -14.54 2.16 7.45
N LEU A 146 -14.16 3.34 6.97
CA LEU A 146 -15.01 4.54 6.96
C LEU A 146 -15.68 4.79 5.60
N ASN A 147 -15.60 3.87 4.62
CA ASN A 147 -16.18 4.03 3.27
C ASN A 147 -15.80 5.36 2.56
N CYS A 148 -14.65 5.93 2.94
CA CYS A 148 -13.89 6.98 2.28
C CYS A 148 -14.62 8.12 1.54
N SER A 149 -15.79 8.56 1.99
CA SER A 149 -16.44 9.81 1.54
C SER A 149 -16.17 11.00 2.47
N ASN A 150 -15.79 10.77 3.73
CA ASN A 150 -15.81 11.82 4.76
C ASN A 150 -14.42 12.23 5.33
N PHE A 151 -13.31 11.88 4.68
CA PHE A 151 -12.01 12.47 5.04
C PHE A 151 -11.81 13.81 4.33
N GLU A 152 -12.60 14.81 4.74
CA GLU A 152 -12.43 16.21 4.31
C GLU A 152 -11.14 16.84 4.85
N ASP A 153 -10.46 16.18 5.81
CA ASP A 153 -9.14 16.59 6.30
C ASP A 153 -8.03 16.24 5.28
N ALA A 154 -7.86 17.10 4.27
CA ALA A 154 -6.83 17.02 3.23
C ALA A 154 -5.40 16.80 3.76
N ALA A 155 -5.12 17.20 5.00
CA ALA A 155 -3.78 17.13 5.61
C ALA A 155 -3.29 15.69 5.90
N LEU A 156 -4.19 14.71 6.09
CA LEU A 156 -3.81 13.32 6.36
C LEU A 156 -3.44 12.56 5.08
N PRO A 157 -4.27 12.59 4.01
CA PRO A 157 -3.88 12.08 2.70
C PRO A 157 -2.56 12.68 2.21
N GLU A 158 -2.37 14.01 2.24
CA GLU A 158 -1.12 14.65 1.81
C GLU A 158 0.14 14.11 2.53
N ARG A 159 0.01 13.74 3.81
CA ARG A 159 1.14 13.19 4.60
C ARG A 159 1.38 11.72 4.35
N VAL A 160 0.37 10.96 3.93
CA VAL A 160 0.44 9.50 3.78
C VAL A 160 0.66 9.09 2.33
N MET A 161 0.23 9.89 1.35
CA MET A 161 0.39 9.58 -0.08
C MET A 161 1.86 9.40 -0.50
N PRO A 162 2.83 10.26 -0.09
CA PRO A 162 4.25 10.04 -0.41
C PRO A 162 4.79 8.74 0.22
N LEU A 163 4.30 8.40 1.41
CA LEU A 163 4.67 7.17 2.10
C LEU A 163 4.17 5.94 1.32
N MET A 164 2.95 6.00 0.77
CA MET A 164 2.32 4.90 0.01
C MET A 164 3.01 4.66 -1.33
N GLU A 165 3.51 5.71 -1.98
CA GLU A 165 4.31 5.61 -3.19
C GLU A 165 5.63 4.86 -2.94
N GLU A 166 6.34 5.17 -1.86
CA GLU A 166 7.61 4.51 -1.50
C GLU A 166 7.43 3.00 -1.25
N ILE A 167 6.29 2.59 -0.68
CA ILE A 167 6.04 1.20 -0.29
C ILE A 167 5.50 0.36 -1.46
N GLY A 168 5.24 0.97 -2.62
CA GLY A 168 4.68 0.26 -3.78
C GLY A 168 3.22 -0.17 -3.59
N CYS A 169 2.46 0.53 -2.74
CA CYS A 169 1.03 0.26 -2.58
C CYS A 169 0.27 0.61 -3.87
N ASP A 170 -0.72 -0.19 -4.25
CA ASP A 170 -1.58 0.07 -5.41
C ASP A 170 -2.45 1.32 -5.22
N ARG A 171 -2.84 1.62 -3.97
CA ARG A 171 -3.64 2.80 -3.67
C ARG A 171 -2.85 4.08 -3.94
N MET A 172 -3.51 5.06 -4.54
CA MET A 172 -2.96 6.35 -4.92
C MET A 172 -3.94 7.49 -4.59
N ALA A 173 -3.45 8.73 -4.69
CA ALA A 173 -4.29 9.91 -4.58
C ALA A 173 -5.41 9.86 -5.63
N ASN A 174 -6.61 10.22 -5.21
CA ASN A 174 -7.77 10.18 -6.09
C ASN A 174 -7.58 11.16 -7.27
N ARG A 175 -7.81 10.68 -8.49
CA ARG A 175 -7.74 11.47 -9.71
C ARG A 175 -9.04 11.34 -10.49
N ILE A 176 -9.50 12.45 -11.07
CA ILE A 176 -10.74 12.53 -11.82
C ILE A 176 -10.45 12.53 -13.32
N TYR A 177 -11.14 11.65 -14.05
CA TYR A 177 -11.04 11.49 -15.50
C TYR A 177 -12.43 11.60 -16.13
N PHE A 178 -12.70 12.71 -16.82
CA PHE A 178 -14.01 12.98 -17.41
C PHE A 178 -14.20 12.38 -18.80
N SER A 179 -13.15 12.35 -19.63
CA SER A 179 -13.22 11.70 -20.93
C SER A 179 -13.19 10.19 -20.76
N LYS A 180 -13.82 9.42 -21.63
CA LYS A 180 -13.67 7.96 -21.68
C LYS A 180 -13.75 7.52 -23.15
N PRO A 181 -12.63 7.26 -23.82
CA PRO A 181 -12.62 6.92 -25.24
C PRO A 181 -12.98 5.44 -25.52
N PHE A 182 -13.47 4.72 -24.52
CA PHE A 182 -13.92 3.33 -24.62
C PHE A 182 -15.28 3.16 -23.96
N SER A 183 -16.03 2.15 -24.37
CA SER A 183 -17.36 1.85 -23.83
C SER A 183 -17.32 0.66 -22.85
N ILE A 184 -18.17 0.69 -21.84
CA ILE A 184 -18.34 -0.41 -20.88
C ILE A 184 -19.80 -0.83 -20.95
N VAL A 185 -20.03 -2.13 -21.13
CA VAL A 185 -21.37 -2.72 -21.24
C VAL A 185 -21.48 -3.81 -20.19
N ILE A 186 -22.16 -3.54 -19.08
CA ILE A 186 -22.39 -4.54 -18.03
C ILE A 186 -23.72 -5.23 -18.32
N LEU A 187 -23.67 -6.53 -18.64
CA LEU A 187 -24.85 -7.31 -19.02
C LEU A 187 -25.27 -8.27 -17.91
N GLU A 188 -26.57 -8.48 -17.79
CA GLU A 188 -27.12 -9.58 -16.99
C GLU A 188 -26.94 -10.91 -17.75
N ARG A 189 -26.88 -12.03 -17.00
CA ARG A 189 -26.66 -13.38 -17.57
C ARG A 189 -27.68 -13.74 -18.67
N LYS A 190 -28.93 -13.26 -18.55
CA LYS A 190 -29.98 -13.52 -19.55
C LYS A 190 -29.69 -12.79 -20.87
N GLU A 191 -29.27 -11.53 -20.78
CA GLU A 191 -28.96 -10.68 -21.93
C GLU A 191 -27.72 -11.19 -22.67
N TRP A 192 -26.71 -11.66 -21.93
CA TRP A 192 -25.53 -12.31 -22.53
C TRP A 192 -25.92 -13.51 -23.39
N LYS A 193 -26.77 -14.40 -22.88
CA LYS A 193 -27.19 -15.62 -23.61
C LYS A 193 -27.93 -15.31 -24.92
N THR A 194 -28.64 -14.19 -24.99
CA THR A 194 -29.48 -13.85 -26.14
C THR A 194 -28.80 -12.89 -27.13
N GLY A 195 -27.88 -12.03 -26.66
CA GLY A 195 -27.33 -10.91 -27.46
C GLY A 195 -25.80 -10.88 -27.60
N SER A 196 -25.05 -11.83 -27.00
CA SER A 196 -23.57 -11.80 -27.07
C SER A 196 -23.02 -11.94 -28.49
N HIS A 197 -23.76 -12.61 -29.39
CA HIS A 197 -23.33 -12.83 -30.76
C HIS A 197 -23.23 -11.50 -31.54
N GLU A 198 -24.24 -10.63 -31.43
CA GLU A 198 -24.25 -9.33 -32.11
C GLU A 198 -23.19 -8.36 -31.53
N LEU A 199 -22.98 -8.42 -30.21
CA LEU A 199 -22.02 -7.54 -29.52
C LEU A 199 -20.57 -7.84 -29.85
N LEU A 200 -20.27 -9.09 -30.19
CA LEU A 200 -18.93 -9.58 -30.48
C LEU A 200 -18.71 -9.84 -31.97
N GLU A 201 -19.70 -9.54 -32.81
CA GLU A 201 -19.62 -9.76 -34.24
C GLU A 201 -18.61 -8.80 -34.88
N ASN A 202 -17.77 -9.33 -35.77
CA ASN A 202 -16.73 -8.57 -36.47
C ASN A 202 -15.74 -7.81 -35.56
N SER A 203 -15.58 -8.22 -34.29
CA SER A 203 -14.60 -7.65 -33.37
C SER A 203 -13.46 -8.61 -33.04
N VAL A 204 -12.32 -8.03 -32.66
CA VAL A 204 -11.22 -8.77 -32.03
C VAL A 204 -11.61 -9.00 -30.58
N VAL A 205 -11.89 -10.24 -30.22
CA VAL A 205 -12.43 -10.61 -28.90
C VAL A 205 -11.32 -11.18 -28.02
N TRP A 206 -11.17 -10.61 -26.83
CA TRP A 206 -10.28 -11.09 -25.79
C TRP A 206 -11.07 -11.49 -24.56
N PHE A 207 -10.89 -12.72 -24.09
CA PHE A 207 -11.42 -13.16 -22.81
C PHE A 207 -10.34 -12.98 -21.74
N THR A 208 -10.72 -12.44 -20.59
CA THR A 208 -9.79 -12.13 -19.49
C THR A 208 -10.26 -12.79 -18.21
N ASP A 209 -9.31 -13.31 -17.44
CA ASP A 209 -9.57 -13.94 -16.15
C ASP A 209 -8.42 -13.66 -15.16
N GLY A 210 -8.73 -13.64 -13.87
CA GLY A 210 -7.79 -13.48 -12.78
C GLY A 210 -8.04 -14.51 -11.70
N SER A 211 -6.98 -15.17 -11.25
CA SER A 211 -7.07 -16.23 -10.24
C SER A 211 -6.11 -15.99 -9.08
N LYS A 212 -6.48 -16.50 -7.91
CA LYS A 212 -5.64 -16.50 -6.71
C LYS A 212 -5.79 -17.83 -5.97
N ASN A 213 -4.66 -18.42 -5.60
CA ASN A 213 -4.58 -19.50 -4.63
C ASN A 213 -3.72 -19.07 -3.43
N GLU A 214 -3.43 -20.00 -2.51
CA GLU A 214 -2.66 -19.70 -1.28
C GLU A 214 -1.26 -19.15 -1.55
N ASN A 215 -0.63 -19.56 -2.67
CA ASN A 215 0.79 -19.32 -2.94
C ASN A 215 1.04 -18.37 -4.10
N SER A 216 0.05 -18.09 -4.94
CA SER A 216 0.23 -17.39 -6.20
C SER A 216 -1.03 -16.68 -6.69
N VAL A 217 -0.81 -15.66 -7.50
CA VAL A 217 -1.85 -14.87 -8.17
C VAL A 217 -1.51 -14.84 -9.64
N GLY A 218 -2.46 -15.21 -10.50
CA GLY A 218 -2.28 -15.31 -11.94
C GLY A 218 -3.30 -14.48 -12.69
N ALA A 219 -2.89 -13.85 -13.78
CA ALA A 219 -3.76 -13.15 -14.70
C ALA A 219 -3.59 -13.73 -16.10
N GLY A 220 -4.72 -14.00 -16.75
CA GLY A 220 -4.79 -14.68 -18.04
C GLY A 220 -5.64 -13.91 -19.03
N ALA A 221 -5.21 -13.85 -20.28
CA ALA A 221 -6.02 -13.32 -21.37
C ALA A 221 -5.87 -14.18 -22.64
N TRP A 222 -6.95 -14.37 -23.38
CA TRP A 222 -6.98 -15.23 -24.55
C TRP A 222 -7.75 -14.58 -25.71
N GLU A 223 -7.15 -14.57 -26.90
CA GLU A 223 -7.75 -14.03 -28.13
C GLU A 223 -8.58 -15.09 -28.86
N LYS A 224 -9.85 -14.76 -29.13
CA LYS A 224 -10.74 -15.64 -29.90
C LYS A 224 -10.29 -15.73 -31.35
N GLY A 225 -10.00 -16.95 -31.80
CA GLY A 225 -9.72 -17.27 -33.21
C GLY A 225 -8.24 -17.30 -33.59
N ASP A 226 -7.40 -16.46 -32.96
CA ASP A 226 -5.95 -16.40 -33.25
C ASP A 226 -5.11 -17.26 -32.29
N ALA A 227 -5.74 -17.93 -31.32
CA ALA A 227 -5.14 -18.80 -30.31
C ALA A 227 -4.00 -18.17 -29.49
N GLN A 228 -3.88 -16.84 -29.48
CA GLN A 228 -2.91 -16.15 -28.65
C GLN A 228 -3.38 -16.16 -27.19
N GLU A 229 -2.50 -16.65 -26.30
CA GLU A 229 -2.68 -16.57 -24.86
C GLU A 229 -1.64 -15.66 -24.22
N ILE A 230 -2.04 -15.00 -23.13
CA ILE A 230 -1.19 -14.22 -22.26
C ILE A 230 -1.40 -14.76 -20.86
N VAL A 231 -0.30 -15.16 -20.22
CA VAL A 231 -0.29 -15.61 -18.83
C VAL A 231 0.76 -14.83 -18.08
N CYS A 232 0.38 -14.24 -16.95
CA CYS A 232 1.31 -13.50 -16.11
C CYS A 232 1.11 -13.82 -14.63
N SER A 233 2.22 -13.99 -13.91
CA SER A 233 2.23 -14.16 -12.46
C SER A 233 2.37 -12.78 -11.80
N LEU A 234 1.56 -12.54 -10.77
CA LEU A 234 1.65 -11.36 -9.92
C LEU A 234 2.28 -11.75 -8.57
N ASP A 235 2.59 -10.72 -7.77
CA ASP A 235 3.01 -10.91 -6.38
C ASP A 235 1.93 -11.65 -5.57
N HIS A 236 2.34 -12.53 -4.65
CA HIS A 236 1.42 -13.32 -3.81
C HIS A 236 0.45 -12.48 -2.94
N HIS A 237 0.81 -11.22 -2.66
CA HIS A 237 -0.06 -10.27 -1.97
C HIS A 237 -1.12 -9.62 -2.87
N ALA A 238 -1.04 -9.78 -4.20
CA ALA A 238 -2.02 -9.23 -5.12
C ALA A 238 -3.42 -9.81 -4.91
N THR A 239 -4.45 -9.06 -5.26
CA THR A 239 -5.84 -9.50 -5.18
C THR A 239 -6.32 -10.10 -6.49
N VAL A 240 -7.40 -10.89 -6.45
CA VAL A 240 -8.08 -11.38 -7.67
C VAL A 240 -8.47 -10.20 -8.57
N PHE A 241 -9.02 -9.14 -7.99
CA PHE A 241 -9.33 -7.89 -8.70
C PHE A 241 -8.11 -7.30 -9.44
N GLN A 242 -6.94 -7.25 -8.80
CA GLN A 242 -5.72 -6.77 -9.46
C GLN A 242 -5.27 -7.68 -10.61
N ALA A 243 -5.47 -8.99 -10.46
CA ALA A 243 -5.18 -9.96 -11.51
C ALA A 243 -6.10 -9.77 -12.72
N GLU A 244 -7.41 -9.64 -12.51
CA GLU A 244 -8.39 -9.40 -13.58
C GLU A 244 -8.09 -8.09 -14.34
N ILE A 245 -7.79 -7.00 -13.62
CA ILE A 245 -7.34 -5.74 -14.26
C ILE A 245 -6.04 -5.92 -15.04
N ARG A 246 -5.09 -6.68 -14.48
CA ARG A 246 -3.82 -6.96 -15.15
C ARG A 246 -4.04 -7.74 -16.44
N ALA A 247 -4.95 -8.70 -16.47
CA ALA A 247 -5.28 -9.47 -17.68
C ALA A 247 -5.71 -8.55 -18.84
N ILE A 248 -6.65 -7.63 -18.59
CA ILE A 248 -7.08 -6.63 -19.59
C ILE A 248 -5.90 -5.74 -20.00
N THR A 249 -5.08 -5.31 -19.03
CA THR A 249 -3.92 -4.45 -19.29
C THR A 249 -2.93 -5.11 -20.26
N GLU A 250 -2.58 -6.38 -20.02
CA GLU A 250 -1.60 -7.08 -20.85
C GLU A 250 -2.17 -7.41 -22.25
N ALA A 251 -3.46 -7.76 -22.34
CA ALA A 251 -4.14 -7.92 -23.62
C ALA A 251 -4.15 -6.61 -24.45
N ALA A 252 -4.45 -5.48 -23.81
CA ALA A 252 -4.40 -4.17 -24.47
C ALA A 252 -2.98 -3.80 -24.94
N LYS A 253 -1.96 -4.04 -24.10
CA LYS A 253 -0.55 -3.83 -24.47
C LYS A 253 -0.11 -4.73 -25.62
N TRP A 254 -0.57 -5.98 -25.64
CA TRP A 254 -0.30 -6.91 -26.74
C TRP A 254 -0.85 -6.39 -28.07
N LEU A 255 -2.11 -5.95 -28.07
CA LEU A 255 -2.74 -5.38 -29.26
C LEU A 255 -2.04 -4.11 -29.76
N LEU A 256 -1.59 -3.26 -28.83
CA LEU A 256 -0.77 -2.07 -29.15
C LEU A 256 0.56 -2.48 -29.78
N LYS A 257 1.25 -3.48 -29.23
CA LYS A 257 2.53 -3.99 -29.75
C LYS A 257 2.39 -4.63 -31.13
N ARG A 258 1.27 -5.32 -31.39
CA ARG A 258 0.92 -5.88 -32.71
C ARG A 258 0.58 -4.79 -33.74
N GLY A 259 0.31 -3.56 -33.31
CA GLY A 259 -0.12 -2.47 -34.19
C GLY A 259 -1.56 -2.62 -34.68
N THR A 260 -2.44 -3.19 -33.85
CA THR A 260 -3.86 -3.35 -34.20
C THR A 260 -4.51 -1.97 -34.35
N GLY A 261 -5.12 -1.70 -35.51
CA GLY A 261 -5.77 -0.43 -35.82
C GLY A 261 -6.99 -0.63 -36.71
N GLN A 262 -7.90 0.35 -36.70
CA GLN A 262 -9.15 0.37 -37.47
C GLN A 262 -10.05 -0.86 -37.22
N ARG A 263 -9.99 -1.43 -36.01
CA ARG A 263 -10.82 -2.56 -35.59
C ARG A 263 -11.73 -2.18 -34.43
N THR A 264 -12.78 -2.97 -34.26
CA THR A 264 -13.50 -3.06 -32.98
C THR A 264 -12.78 -4.09 -32.11
N VAL A 265 -12.43 -3.72 -30.88
CA VAL A 265 -11.80 -4.60 -29.89
C VAL A 265 -12.76 -4.77 -28.72
N SER A 266 -13.03 -6.01 -28.33
CA SER A 266 -13.94 -6.36 -27.24
C SER A 266 -13.19 -7.17 -26.18
N PHE A 267 -13.03 -6.61 -24.99
CA PHE A 267 -12.52 -7.34 -23.82
C PHE A 267 -13.71 -7.87 -23.02
N CYS A 268 -13.80 -9.18 -22.85
CA CYS A 268 -14.83 -9.87 -22.08
C CYS A 268 -14.27 -10.24 -20.71
N SER A 269 -14.84 -9.66 -19.65
CA SER A 269 -14.50 -9.95 -18.26
C SER A 269 -15.78 -10.26 -17.47
N ASP A 270 -15.76 -11.34 -16.70
CA ASP A 270 -16.84 -11.68 -15.77
C ASP A 270 -16.76 -10.87 -14.46
N SER A 271 -15.74 -10.04 -14.30
CA SER A 271 -15.57 -9.20 -13.12
C SER A 271 -16.30 -7.87 -13.23
N ARG A 272 -17.52 -7.87 -12.70
CA ARG A 272 -18.31 -6.65 -12.53
C ARG A 272 -17.55 -5.57 -11.74
N ALA A 273 -16.72 -5.97 -10.76
CA ALA A 273 -15.92 -5.02 -9.98
C ALA A 273 -14.90 -4.28 -10.86
N VAL A 274 -14.23 -5.00 -11.78
CA VAL A 274 -13.29 -4.40 -12.74
C VAL A 274 -14.00 -3.48 -13.72
N LEU A 275 -15.13 -3.92 -14.28
CA LEU A 275 -15.91 -3.10 -15.20
C LEU A 275 -16.38 -1.80 -14.52
N MET A 276 -16.92 -1.89 -13.30
CA MET A 276 -17.34 -0.69 -12.54
C MET A 276 -16.16 0.21 -12.15
N ALA A 277 -14.99 -0.36 -11.85
CA ALA A 277 -13.79 0.41 -11.53
C ALA A 277 -13.26 1.20 -12.74
N LEU A 278 -13.30 0.61 -13.94
CA LEU A 278 -12.95 1.28 -15.19
C LEU A 278 -14.04 2.25 -15.66
N ASP A 279 -15.29 2.03 -15.23
CA ASP A 279 -16.41 2.93 -15.52
C ASP A 279 -16.40 4.19 -14.65
N SER A 280 -15.88 4.09 -13.43
CA SER A 280 -15.73 5.22 -12.52
C SER A 280 -14.90 6.37 -13.12
N ILE A 281 -15.39 7.60 -12.93
CA ILE A 281 -14.64 8.83 -13.23
C ILE A 281 -13.54 9.11 -12.19
N SER A 282 -13.64 8.49 -11.02
CA SER A 282 -12.74 8.71 -9.88
C SER A 282 -11.87 7.47 -9.70
N ILE A 283 -10.55 7.65 -9.79
CA ILE A 283 -9.57 6.55 -9.76
C ILE A 283 -8.60 6.76 -8.62
N SER A 284 -8.49 5.75 -7.77
CA SER A 284 -7.57 5.70 -6.62
C SER A 284 -6.68 4.45 -6.59
N SER A 285 -6.67 3.64 -7.65
CA SER A 285 -5.79 2.48 -7.83
C SER A 285 -4.85 2.72 -9.02
N LYS A 286 -3.56 2.44 -8.81
CA LYS A 286 -2.52 2.52 -9.84
C LYS A 286 -2.74 1.46 -10.92
N GLU A 287 -3.21 0.27 -10.56
CA GLU A 287 -3.54 -0.78 -11.51
C GLU A 287 -4.72 -0.40 -12.41
N VAL A 288 -5.80 0.13 -11.83
CA VAL A 288 -6.94 0.67 -12.61
C VAL A 288 -6.45 1.76 -13.56
N LEU A 289 -5.61 2.69 -13.08
CA LEU A 289 -5.07 3.77 -13.90
C LEU A 289 -4.21 3.25 -15.06
N ARG A 290 -3.32 2.26 -14.82
CA ARG A 290 -2.49 1.65 -15.85
C ARG A 290 -3.33 0.96 -16.92
N CYS A 291 -4.33 0.20 -16.52
CA CYS A 291 -5.26 -0.46 -17.43
C CYS A 291 -6.00 0.57 -18.29
N ARG A 292 -6.53 1.61 -17.65
CA ARG A 292 -7.21 2.71 -18.34
C ARG A 292 -6.30 3.38 -19.37
N GLN A 293 -5.06 3.72 -19.02
CA GLN A 293 -4.12 4.35 -19.94
C GLN A 293 -3.79 3.47 -21.16
N ALA A 294 -3.71 2.15 -20.95
CA ALA A 294 -3.52 1.19 -22.04
C ALA A 294 -4.74 1.16 -22.97
N LEU A 295 -5.96 1.13 -22.41
CA LEU A 295 -7.21 1.19 -23.16
C LEU A 295 -7.38 2.51 -23.91
N GLU A 296 -7.06 3.65 -23.28
CA GLU A 296 -7.08 4.97 -23.92
C GLU A 296 -6.11 5.04 -25.11
N SER A 297 -4.92 4.45 -24.96
CA SER A 297 -3.94 4.39 -26.03
C SER A 297 -4.42 3.51 -27.19
N LEU A 298 -5.05 2.37 -26.89
CA LEU A 298 -5.63 1.47 -27.88
C LEU A 298 -6.82 2.12 -28.62
N ALA A 299 -7.64 2.87 -27.89
CA ALA A 299 -8.82 3.57 -28.40
C ALA A 299 -8.51 4.73 -29.37
N LYS A 300 -7.26 5.20 -29.45
CA LYS A 300 -6.87 6.22 -30.43
C LYS A 300 -7.06 5.77 -31.88
N HIS A 301 -6.96 4.47 -32.13
CA HIS A 301 -7.02 3.90 -33.47
C HIS A 301 -8.08 2.80 -33.61
N ASN A 302 -8.82 2.48 -32.54
CA ASN A 302 -9.77 1.37 -32.50
C ASN A 302 -11.03 1.77 -31.73
N ALA A 303 -12.16 1.13 -32.05
CA ALA A 303 -13.34 1.17 -31.20
C ALA A 303 -13.17 0.14 -30.08
N VAL A 304 -12.93 0.60 -28.85
CA VAL A 304 -12.71 -0.28 -27.70
C VAL A 304 -13.96 -0.43 -26.86
N ARG A 305 -14.33 -1.67 -26.56
CA ARG A 305 -15.46 -2.05 -25.71
C ARG A 305 -14.99 -3.04 -24.65
N LEU A 306 -15.46 -2.85 -23.43
CA LEU A 306 -15.38 -3.84 -22.36
C LEU A 306 -16.79 -4.36 -22.10
N VAL A 307 -16.92 -5.68 -22.01
CA VAL A 307 -18.17 -6.40 -21.79
C VAL A 307 -18.03 -7.35 -20.62
#